data_AF-A0A2P8HGV6-F1
#
_entry.id   AF-A0A2P8HGV6-F1
#
_cell.length_a   1.000
_cell.length_b   1.000
_cell.length_c   1.000
_cell.angle_alpha   90.00
_cell.angle_beta   90.00
_cell.angle_gamma   90.00
#
_symmetry.space_group_name_H-M   'P 1'
#
loop_
_entity.id
_entity.type
_entity.pdbx_description
1 polymer ?
#
loop_
_entity_poly.entity_id
_entity_poly.type
_entity_poly.pdbx_seq_one_letter_code
_entity_poly.pdbx_strand_id
1 'polypeptide(L)'
;MISLNPDLLLTSENAGELLSGLKGSYNPMQFVLRLRKDIHLELSKVQPGANSSRDITSTQIQAYSTYLHETIHWWQHVGSNFGLISSLKFPAQGHIINSLLKDVLNTLGPFKSIAKFDQLGHQNENVNSIINYWHDIEFAGQIAFEPTQINKYATNPYFECWGHSYNMMWSASIWTLAATFDPELSFLPNIREWEHGFKKLKEAKVESFYYGSSNTIPPLGTRSIFEGQARFSQLQYLYLANAGTLDFNDFNKAGLLSGIYVDAFNLFLNILGEPFPVKPDDPLVGLFLLICDLAINPTDGFPFDLTYHESFILTNDPGFRFALVCKMIRDNHKDVKKAIQHFSKEEYIFHSEKLARSIGCFSPYESAAYILNWIDKEPSIKKLLEEERNYQYTSSNLPIRLFFSKFLKFQEDKVKYPQFFCWPGMHLFELPQNQITLKEAYNLFEKHNALFIDDENGDIYPSASKQHTAELLDNTLNEFFTWNSVYTMVREWIITEGPFTFDYQWLSSKYTKEEMKNWACSNFETSFGVHPESFKIL
;
A
#
# COMPACT_ATOMS: atom_id res chain seq x y z
N MET A 1 8.67 32.52 -12.45
CA MET A 1 7.63 31.65 -13.05
C MET A 1 8.30 30.32 -13.33
N ILE A 2 7.84 29.24 -12.69
CA ILE A 2 8.40 27.89 -12.83
C ILE A 2 8.06 27.37 -14.24
N SER A 3 9.08 26.97 -15.00
CA SER A 3 8.86 26.20 -16.24
C SER A 3 8.81 24.72 -15.87
N LEU A 4 7.68 24.08 -16.12
CA LEU A 4 7.54 22.64 -15.92
C LEU A 4 8.48 21.92 -16.90
N ASN A 5 9.30 21.03 -16.36
CA ASN A 5 10.23 20.19 -17.08
C ASN A 5 9.67 18.75 -17.04
N PRO A 6 9.06 18.27 -18.15
CA PRO A 6 8.51 16.93 -18.23
C PRO A 6 9.52 15.83 -17.86
N ASP A 7 10.82 16.06 -18.09
CA ASP A 7 11.86 15.09 -17.76
C ASP A 7 11.95 14.80 -16.26
N LEU A 8 11.58 15.74 -15.39
CA LEU A 8 11.61 15.56 -13.93
C LEU A 8 10.29 15.03 -13.36
N LEU A 9 9.21 15.06 -14.15
CA LEU A 9 7.85 14.90 -13.65
C LEU A 9 7.09 13.68 -14.22
N LEU A 10 7.52 13.15 -15.37
CA LEU A 10 6.88 12.01 -16.05
C LEU A 10 7.60 10.69 -15.82
N THR A 11 6.88 9.70 -15.29
CA THR A 11 7.24 8.28 -15.18
C THR A 11 6.68 7.53 -16.40
N SER A 12 7.51 6.74 -17.10
CA SER A 12 7.01 5.96 -18.25
C SER A 12 6.12 4.79 -17.80
N GLU A 13 4.87 4.74 -18.27
CA GLU A 13 3.88 3.71 -17.89
C GLU A 13 4.26 2.25 -18.26
N ASN A 14 5.30 2.05 -19.09
CA ASN A 14 5.69 0.74 -19.67
C ASN A 14 7.05 0.19 -19.20
N ALA A 15 7.60 0.66 -18.08
CA ALA A 15 8.86 0.13 -17.56
C ALA A 15 8.63 -1.13 -16.70
N GLY A 16 8.10 -2.18 -17.31
CA GLY A 16 8.32 -3.52 -16.81
C GLY A 16 9.82 -3.84 -16.91
N GLU A 17 10.43 -4.17 -15.78
CA GLU A 17 11.75 -4.83 -15.65
C GLU A 17 13.03 -4.01 -15.95
N LEU A 18 12.97 -2.73 -16.34
CA LEU A 18 14.16 -1.85 -16.30
C LEU A 18 13.84 -0.48 -15.71
N LEU A 19 14.54 -0.13 -14.62
CA LEU A 19 14.55 1.17 -13.93
C LEU A 19 14.91 2.37 -14.84
N SER A 20 15.25 2.16 -16.12
CA SER A 20 15.76 3.20 -17.01
C SER A 20 14.71 4.22 -17.50
N GLY A 21 13.41 4.01 -17.22
CA GLY A 21 12.31 4.91 -17.61
C GLY A 21 11.50 5.55 -16.47
N LEU A 22 11.63 5.05 -15.23
CA LEU A 22 10.88 5.54 -14.07
C LEU A 22 11.68 6.59 -13.31
N LYS A 23 11.05 7.71 -12.95
CA LYS A 23 11.67 8.82 -12.20
C LYS A 23 11.64 8.59 -10.70
N GLY A 24 10.60 7.91 -10.25
CA GLY A 24 10.46 7.35 -8.93
C GLY A 24 9.65 6.06 -9.03
N SER A 25 9.77 5.20 -8.02
CA SER A 25 8.87 4.07 -7.83
C SER A 25 8.88 3.61 -6.39
N TYR A 26 7.71 3.42 -5.80
CA TYR A 26 7.56 2.67 -4.56
C TYR A 26 7.23 1.19 -4.85
N ASN A 27 8.01 0.26 -4.29
CA ASN A 27 7.74 -1.17 -4.39
C ASN A 27 7.08 -1.69 -3.10
N PRO A 28 5.82 -2.16 -3.13
CA PRO A 28 5.10 -2.61 -1.92
C PRO A 28 5.50 -4.00 -1.41
N MET A 29 6.36 -4.73 -2.13
CA MET A 29 6.93 -6.00 -1.67
C MET A 29 8.30 -5.80 -1.01
N GLN A 30 9.11 -4.88 -1.55
CA GLN A 30 10.43 -4.54 -1.02
C GLN A 30 10.36 -3.41 0.03
N PHE A 31 9.29 -2.63 0.00
CA PHE A 31 9.06 -1.43 0.81
C PHE A 31 10.15 -0.37 0.64
N VAL A 32 10.63 -0.28 -0.60
CA VAL A 32 11.68 0.62 -1.03
C VAL A 32 11.06 1.71 -1.89
N LEU A 33 11.39 2.95 -1.58
CA LEU A 33 11.21 4.09 -2.46
C LEU A 33 12.48 4.23 -3.32
N ARG A 34 12.32 4.25 -4.65
CA ARG A 34 13.42 4.51 -5.57
C ARG A 34 13.24 5.85 -6.24
N LEU A 35 14.32 6.59 -6.44
CA LEU A 35 14.35 7.81 -7.24
C LEU A 35 15.45 7.72 -8.28
N ARG A 36 15.20 8.32 -9.45
CA ARG A 36 16.23 8.44 -10.49
C ARG A 36 17.35 9.34 -9.99
N LYS A 37 18.58 9.03 -10.42
CA LYS A 37 19.80 9.73 -10.02
C LYS A 37 19.72 11.26 -10.06
N ASP A 38 19.10 11.86 -11.08
CA ASP A 38 19.02 13.31 -11.18
C ASP A 38 18.07 13.93 -10.14
N ILE A 39 17.01 13.23 -9.74
CA ILE A 39 16.15 13.62 -8.62
C ILE A 39 16.96 13.60 -7.32
N HIS A 40 17.72 12.52 -7.05
CA HIS A 40 18.61 12.43 -5.89
C HIS A 40 19.61 13.60 -5.82
N LEU A 41 20.25 13.89 -6.96
CA LEU A 41 21.22 14.99 -7.07
C LEU A 41 20.58 16.35 -6.79
N GLU A 42 19.33 16.59 -7.21
CA GLU A 42 18.64 17.85 -6.92
C GLU A 42 18.19 17.95 -5.45
N LEU A 43 17.67 16.86 -4.88
CA LEU A 43 17.25 16.82 -3.47
C LEU A 43 18.41 17.01 -2.50
N SER A 44 19.57 16.40 -2.77
CA SER A 44 20.76 16.53 -1.91
C SER A 44 21.33 17.96 -1.85
N LYS A 45 20.99 18.82 -2.81
CA LYS A 45 21.38 20.24 -2.82
C LYS A 45 20.45 21.13 -2.00
N VAL A 46 19.29 20.64 -1.57
CA VAL A 46 18.31 21.40 -0.79
C VAL A 46 18.66 21.31 0.70
N GLN A 47 18.69 22.46 1.39
CA GLN A 47 18.93 22.47 2.82
C GLN A 47 17.75 21.82 3.57
N PRO A 48 18.00 20.95 4.57
CA PRO A 48 16.92 20.33 5.34
C PRO A 48 16.04 21.37 6.06
N GLY A 49 14.72 21.16 6.04
CA GLY A 49 13.74 21.98 6.75
C GLY A 49 12.86 22.84 5.84
N ALA A 50 12.19 23.82 6.47
CA ALA A 50 11.37 24.79 5.77
C ALA A 50 12.25 25.79 5.01
N ASN A 51 12.05 25.89 3.70
CA ASN A 51 12.83 26.75 2.82
C ASN A 51 11.95 27.83 2.19
N SER A 52 12.52 28.99 1.92
CA SER A 52 11.86 30.02 1.12
C SER A 52 11.88 29.62 -0.36
N SER A 53 10.84 30.01 -1.11
CA SER A 53 10.81 29.83 -2.57
C SER A 53 11.93 30.59 -3.30
N ARG A 54 12.64 31.50 -2.61
CA ARG A 54 13.82 32.21 -3.12
C ARG A 54 15.11 31.39 -3.00
N ASP A 55 15.14 30.43 -2.08
CA ASP A 55 16.32 29.64 -1.73
C ASP A 55 16.34 28.29 -2.47
N ILE A 56 15.25 27.94 -3.14
CA ILE A 56 15.09 26.71 -3.91
C ILE A 56 14.84 27.04 -5.38
N THR A 57 15.51 26.32 -6.27
CA THR A 57 15.34 26.44 -7.72
C THR A 57 14.06 25.75 -8.23
N SER A 58 13.60 26.17 -9.41
CA SER A 58 12.49 25.52 -10.14
C SER A 58 12.69 24.01 -10.34
N THR A 59 13.93 23.58 -10.55
CA THR A 59 14.31 22.17 -10.73
C THR A 59 14.15 21.38 -9.43
N GLN A 60 14.63 21.93 -8.33
CA GLN A 60 14.54 21.31 -7.00
C GLN A 60 13.08 21.19 -6.52
N ILE A 61 12.23 22.19 -6.79
CA ILE A 61 10.79 22.12 -6.52
C ILE A 61 10.16 20.93 -7.25
N GLN A 62 10.50 20.75 -8.53
CA GLN A 62 9.97 19.65 -9.34
C GLN A 62 10.49 18.29 -8.88
N ALA A 63 11.78 18.20 -8.54
CA ALA A 63 12.37 17.00 -7.95
C ALA A 63 11.68 16.61 -6.63
N TYR A 64 11.43 17.59 -5.75
CA TYR A 64 10.68 17.36 -4.51
C TYR A 64 9.24 16.94 -4.77
N SER A 65 8.58 17.49 -5.81
CA SER A 65 7.23 17.05 -6.18
C SER A 65 7.16 15.57 -6.57
N THR A 66 8.20 15.05 -7.24
CA THR A 66 8.31 13.63 -7.58
C THR A 66 8.58 12.79 -6.34
N TYR A 67 9.44 13.26 -5.44
CA TYR A 67 9.63 12.60 -4.14
C TYR A 67 8.34 12.55 -3.31
N LEU A 68 7.59 13.66 -3.25
CA LEU A 68 6.29 13.72 -2.59
C LEU A 68 5.31 12.69 -3.18
N HIS A 69 5.26 12.57 -4.52
CA HIS A 69 4.41 11.59 -5.20
C HIS A 69 4.70 10.16 -4.71
N GLU A 70 5.97 9.75 -4.71
CA GLU A 70 6.36 8.42 -4.23
C GLU A 70 6.17 8.24 -2.72
N THR A 71 6.39 9.28 -1.91
CA THR A 71 6.10 9.26 -0.47
C THR A 71 4.61 9.07 -0.20
N ILE A 72 3.72 9.62 -1.02
CA ILE A 72 2.27 9.39 -0.90
C ILE A 72 1.93 7.93 -1.19
N HIS A 73 2.59 7.27 -2.14
CA HIS A 73 2.41 5.83 -2.34
C HIS A 73 2.80 5.02 -1.10
N TRP A 74 3.91 5.38 -0.46
CA TRP A 74 4.26 4.80 0.83
C TRP A 74 3.16 5.02 1.88
N TRP A 75 2.62 6.24 2.00
CA TRP A 75 1.53 6.55 2.92
C TRP A 75 0.24 5.79 2.62
N GLN A 76 -0.08 5.56 1.35
CA GLN A 76 -1.22 4.73 0.95
C GLN A 76 -1.06 3.31 1.47
N HIS A 77 0.15 2.75 1.39
CA HIS A 77 0.43 1.38 1.85
C HIS A 77 0.52 1.25 3.37
N VAL A 78 1.22 2.17 4.06
CA VAL A 78 1.43 2.07 5.51
C VAL A 78 0.35 2.76 6.33
N GLY A 79 -0.37 3.72 5.75
CA GLY A 79 -1.27 4.63 6.46
C GLY A 79 -2.75 4.40 6.19
N SER A 80 -3.10 3.49 5.29
CA SER A 80 -4.49 3.11 5.01
C SER A 80 -4.81 1.68 5.43
N ASN A 81 -6.08 1.40 5.74
CA ASN A 81 -6.52 0.06 6.15
C ASN A 81 -6.35 -0.96 5.02
N PHE A 82 -6.76 -0.63 3.78
CA PHE A 82 -6.55 -1.51 2.63
C PHE A 82 -5.05 -1.67 2.34
N GLY A 83 -4.30 -0.55 2.40
CA GLY A 83 -2.85 -0.53 2.26
C GLY A 83 -2.18 -1.54 3.18
N LEU A 84 -2.48 -1.50 4.48
CA LEU A 84 -1.93 -2.41 5.47
C LEU A 84 -2.25 -3.88 5.12
N ILE A 85 -3.52 -4.21 4.88
CA ILE A 85 -3.93 -5.58 4.53
C ILE A 85 -3.21 -6.06 3.27
N SER A 86 -3.11 -5.21 2.25
CA SER A 86 -2.45 -5.53 0.98
C SER A 86 -0.93 -5.67 1.12
N SER A 87 -0.29 -4.88 1.98
CA SER A 87 1.15 -4.95 2.26
C SER A 87 1.51 -6.18 3.09
N LEU A 88 0.62 -6.61 3.98
CA LEU A 88 0.79 -7.84 4.77
C LEU A 88 0.56 -9.11 3.96
N LYS A 89 -0.03 -9.04 2.76
CA LYS A 89 -0.35 -10.24 1.96
C LYS A 89 0.86 -11.15 1.74
N PHE A 90 2.03 -10.57 1.46
CA PHE A 90 3.24 -11.34 1.15
C PHE A 90 3.79 -12.10 2.36
N PRO A 91 4.06 -11.44 3.51
CA PRO A 91 4.47 -12.19 4.69
C PRO A 91 3.35 -13.11 5.21
N ALA A 92 2.08 -12.70 5.16
CA ALA A 92 0.95 -13.53 5.58
C ALA A 92 0.88 -14.84 4.79
N GLN A 93 1.07 -14.76 3.48
CA GLN A 93 1.17 -15.93 2.62
C GLN A 93 2.34 -16.84 3.01
N GLY A 94 3.52 -16.28 3.30
CA GLY A 94 4.67 -17.07 3.77
C GLY A 94 4.42 -17.75 5.12
N HIS A 95 3.73 -17.07 6.04
CA HIS A 95 3.41 -17.60 7.36
C HIS A 95 2.33 -18.70 7.32
N ILE A 96 1.24 -18.50 6.59
CA ILE A 96 0.10 -19.44 6.57
C ILE A 96 0.49 -20.80 5.96
N ILE A 97 1.42 -20.82 5.01
CA ILE A 97 1.89 -22.04 4.35
C ILE A 97 3.16 -22.64 4.98
N ASN A 98 3.77 -22.01 5.99
CA ASN A 98 5.10 -22.41 6.47
C ASN A 98 5.15 -23.86 6.98
N SER A 99 4.15 -24.26 7.77
CA SER A 99 4.04 -25.64 8.27
C SER A 99 3.83 -26.63 7.12
N LEU A 100 2.95 -26.30 6.17
CA LEU A 100 2.66 -27.13 5.00
C LEU A 100 3.92 -27.35 4.15
N LEU A 101 4.73 -26.32 3.93
CA LEU A 101 6.00 -26.41 3.20
C LEU A 101 7.00 -27.32 3.91
N LYS A 102 7.11 -27.21 5.25
CA LYS A 102 7.97 -28.10 6.04
C LYS A 102 7.50 -29.54 5.98
N ASP A 103 6.19 -29.77 6.01
CA ASP A 103 5.63 -31.12 5.89
C ASP A 103 5.86 -31.70 4.49
N VAL A 104 5.70 -30.91 3.43
CA VAL A 104 6.03 -31.31 2.05
C VAL A 104 7.51 -31.67 1.95
N LEU A 105 8.40 -30.84 2.50
CA LEU A 105 9.85 -31.10 2.50
C LEU A 105 10.19 -32.40 3.23
N ASN A 106 9.56 -32.65 4.39
CA ASN A 106 9.79 -33.84 5.20
C ASN A 106 9.24 -35.13 4.56
N THR A 107 8.12 -35.04 3.84
CA THR A 107 7.39 -36.21 3.32
C THR A 107 7.74 -36.55 1.88
N LEU A 108 7.93 -35.54 1.04
CA LEU A 108 8.18 -35.67 -0.40
C LEU A 108 9.62 -35.34 -0.78
N GLY A 109 10.39 -34.73 0.12
CA GLY A 109 11.76 -34.27 -0.13
C GLY A 109 11.81 -32.90 -0.84
N PRO A 110 13.02 -32.39 -1.09
CA PRO A 110 13.22 -31.08 -1.71
C PRO A 110 13.02 -31.14 -3.23
N PHE A 111 11.92 -30.56 -3.72
CA PHE A 111 11.65 -30.42 -5.16
C PHE A 111 11.07 -29.03 -5.49
N LYS A 112 11.24 -28.58 -6.74
CA LYS A 112 10.72 -27.30 -7.24
C LYS A 112 10.26 -27.43 -8.70
N SER A 113 9.13 -26.86 -9.11
CA SER A 113 8.17 -26.07 -8.31
C SER A 113 7.03 -26.91 -7.75
N ILE A 114 6.36 -26.40 -6.71
CA ILE A 114 5.16 -27.04 -6.13
C ILE A 114 4.03 -27.08 -7.17
N ALA A 115 3.84 -26.00 -7.92
CA ALA A 115 2.88 -25.92 -9.02
C ALA A 115 3.16 -26.98 -10.09
N LYS A 116 4.42 -27.24 -10.44
CA LYS A 116 4.77 -28.28 -11.43
C LYS A 116 4.44 -29.68 -10.92
N PHE A 117 4.71 -29.95 -9.65
CA PHE A 117 4.37 -31.23 -9.02
C PHE A 117 2.86 -31.51 -9.07
N ASP A 118 2.03 -30.51 -8.78
CA ASP A 118 0.57 -30.64 -8.87
C ASP A 118 0.10 -30.86 -10.33
N GLN A 119 0.66 -30.12 -11.29
CA GLN A 119 0.35 -30.27 -12.73
C GLN A 119 0.68 -31.67 -13.28
N LEU A 120 1.66 -32.36 -12.70
CA LEU A 120 1.99 -33.76 -13.05
C LEU A 120 0.95 -34.76 -12.52
N GLY A 121 -0.08 -34.31 -11.81
CA GLY A 121 -1.20 -35.12 -11.31
C GLY A 121 -0.90 -35.84 -10.00
N HIS A 122 0.15 -35.45 -9.29
CA HIS A 122 0.47 -36.03 -7.99
C HIS A 122 -0.50 -35.54 -6.91
N GLN A 123 -1.26 -36.47 -6.32
CA GLN A 123 -2.23 -36.15 -5.27
C GLN A 123 -1.51 -35.97 -3.92
N ASN A 124 -1.51 -34.76 -3.38
CA ASN A 124 -1.03 -34.48 -2.03
C ASN A 124 -1.80 -33.28 -1.44
N GLU A 125 -2.41 -33.48 -0.26
CA GLU A 125 -3.27 -32.48 0.39
C GLU A 125 -2.51 -31.20 0.77
N ASN A 126 -1.26 -31.32 1.23
CA ASN A 126 -0.44 -30.17 1.59
C ASN A 126 -0.03 -29.37 0.35
N VAL A 127 0.36 -30.04 -0.74
CA VAL A 127 0.65 -29.39 -2.03
C VAL A 127 -0.57 -28.62 -2.53
N ASN A 128 -1.75 -29.27 -2.54
CA ASN A 128 -2.98 -28.64 -2.97
C ASN A 128 -3.33 -27.42 -2.10
N SER A 129 -3.19 -27.53 -0.79
CA SER A 129 -3.41 -26.42 0.14
C SER A 129 -2.46 -25.25 -0.10
N ILE A 130 -1.16 -25.51 -0.27
CA ILE A 130 -0.14 -24.48 -0.54
C ILE A 130 -0.49 -23.70 -1.81
N ILE A 131 -0.85 -24.41 -2.88
CA ILE A 131 -1.17 -23.79 -4.17
C ILE A 131 -2.46 -22.96 -4.07
N ASN A 132 -3.50 -23.47 -3.42
CA ASN A 132 -4.75 -22.72 -3.22
C ASN A 132 -4.52 -21.46 -2.39
N TYR A 133 -3.83 -21.54 -1.25
CA TYR A 133 -3.49 -20.35 -0.44
C TYR A 133 -2.69 -19.33 -1.24
N TRP A 134 -1.72 -19.78 -2.05
CA TRP A 134 -0.94 -18.90 -2.91
C TRP A 134 -1.84 -18.17 -3.90
N HIS A 135 -2.70 -18.91 -4.61
CA HIS A 135 -3.58 -18.37 -5.63
C HIS A 135 -4.65 -17.45 -5.06
N ASP A 136 -5.33 -17.83 -3.98
CA ASP A 136 -6.41 -17.04 -3.40
C ASP A 136 -5.94 -15.66 -2.94
N ILE A 137 -4.80 -15.60 -2.23
CA ILE A 137 -4.23 -14.34 -1.75
C ILE A 137 -3.73 -13.49 -2.93
N GLU A 138 -3.13 -14.12 -3.94
CA GLU A 138 -2.64 -13.40 -5.13
C GLU A 138 -3.81 -12.84 -5.95
N PHE A 139 -4.85 -13.64 -6.22
CA PHE A 139 -6.03 -13.21 -6.96
C PHE A 139 -6.73 -12.04 -6.29
N ALA A 140 -6.89 -12.06 -4.97
CA ALA A 140 -7.48 -10.92 -4.25
C ALA A 140 -6.71 -9.63 -4.49
N GLY A 141 -5.38 -9.66 -4.34
CA GLY A 141 -4.53 -8.50 -4.56
C GLY A 141 -4.57 -8.00 -6.01
N GLN A 142 -4.56 -8.91 -6.97
CA GLN A 142 -4.59 -8.57 -8.40
C GLN A 142 -5.95 -8.01 -8.84
N ILE A 143 -7.05 -8.60 -8.37
CA ILE A 143 -8.41 -8.13 -8.66
C ILE A 143 -8.61 -6.72 -8.08
N ALA A 144 -8.18 -6.48 -6.84
CA ALA A 144 -8.26 -5.14 -6.25
C ALA A 144 -7.43 -4.12 -7.04
N PHE A 145 -6.23 -4.51 -7.48
CA PHE A 145 -5.30 -3.63 -8.19
C PHE A 145 -5.79 -3.28 -9.60
N GLU A 146 -6.20 -4.28 -10.38
CA GLU A 146 -6.68 -4.13 -11.76
C GLU A 146 -7.90 -5.04 -12.03
N PRO A 147 -9.11 -4.60 -11.65
CA PRO A 147 -10.32 -5.44 -11.66
C PRO A 147 -10.77 -5.87 -13.06
N THR A 148 -10.36 -5.15 -14.11
CA THR A 148 -10.63 -5.49 -15.51
C THR A 148 -10.01 -6.84 -15.92
N GLN A 149 -9.01 -7.32 -15.18
CA GLN A 149 -8.36 -8.61 -15.41
C GLN A 149 -9.10 -9.79 -14.79
N ILE A 150 -10.21 -9.59 -14.06
CA ILE A 150 -10.90 -10.67 -13.34
C ILE A 150 -11.26 -11.87 -14.24
N ASN A 151 -11.60 -11.62 -15.51
CA ASN A 151 -11.92 -12.68 -16.47
C ASN A 151 -10.73 -13.60 -16.74
N LYS A 152 -9.50 -13.10 -16.66
CA LYS A 152 -8.28 -13.92 -16.76
C LYS A 152 -8.20 -14.90 -15.59
N TYR A 153 -8.50 -14.44 -14.38
CA TYR A 153 -8.47 -15.27 -13.18
C TYR A 153 -9.65 -16.23 -13.10
N ALA A 154 -10.83 -15.83 -13.55
CA ALA A 154 -12.03 -16.68 -13.56
C ALA A 154 -11.90 -17.97 -14.37
N THR A 155 -10.98 -18.01 -15.34
CA THR A 155 -10.66 -19.23 -16.11
C THR A 155 -9.60 -20.13 -15.47
N ASN A 156 -8.95 -19.65 -14.39
CA ASN A 156 -7.92 -20.41 -13.69
C ASN A 156 -8.59 -21.49 -12.82
N PRO A 157 -8.14 -22.76 -12.86
CA PRO A 157 -8.73 -23.83 -12.07
C PRO A 157 -8.65 -23.63 -10.54
N TYR A 158 -7.71 -22.79 -10.06
CA TYR A 158 -7.57 -22.45 -8.64
C TYR A 158 -8.44 -21.27 -8.21
N PHE A 159 -9.14 -20.60 -9.13
CA PHE A 159 -10.02 -19.50 -8.76
C PHE A 159 -11.38 -20.05 -8.34
N GLU A 160 -11.64 -20.02 -7.03
CA GLU A 160 -12.95 -20.39 -6.49
C GLU A 160 -13.99 -19.31 -6.83
N CYS A 161 -13.87 -18.13 -6.22
CA CYS A 161 -14.67 -16.95 -6.51
C CYS A 161 -14.01 -15.72 -5.89
N TRP A 162 -14.47 -14.53 -6.27
CA TRP A 162 -13.90 -13.28 -5.77
C TRP A 162 -14.03 -13.17 -4.24
N GLY A 163 -15.23 -13.40 -3.69
CA GLY A 163 -15.48 -13.30 -2.27
C GLY A 163 -14.60 -14.24 -1.44
N HIS A 164 -14.31 -15.43 -1.96
CA HIS A 164 -13.38 -16.38 -1.34
C HIS A 164 -11.96 -15.82 -1.33
N SER A 165 -11.43 -15.37 -2.48
CA SER A 165 -10.08 -14.77 -2.52
C SER A 165 -9.93 -13.59 -1.55
N TYR A 166 -10.93 -12.69 -1.47
CA TYR A 166 -10.90 -11.56 -0.53
C TYR A 166 -10.91 -12.04 0.93
N ASN A 167 -11.77 -13.01 1.27
CA ASN A 167 -11.80 -13.60 2.60
C ASN A 167 -10.41 -14.17 2.97
N MET A 168 -9.76 -14.90 2.06
CA MET A 168 -8.45 -15.49 2.31
C MET A 168 -7.37 -14.42 2.54
N MET A 169 -7.32 -13.36 1.73
CA MET A 169 -6.34 -12.28 1.91
C MET A 169 -6.54 -11.54 3.23
N TRP A 170 -7.77 -11.15 3.57
CA TRP A 170 -8.06 -10.47 4.84
C TRP A 170 -7.75 -11.36 6.04
N SER A 171 -8.28 -12.58 6.04
CA SER A 171 -8.09 -13.52 7.15
C SER A 171 -6.62 -13.85 7.36
N ALA A 172 -5.84 -14.08 6.31
CA ALA A 172 -4.41 -14.35 6.44
C ALA A 172 -3.64 -13.15 7.02
N SER A 173 -3.93 -11.94 6.55
CA SER A 173 -3.30 -10.72 7.06
C SER A 173 -3.65 -10.47 8.53
N ILE A 174 -4.91 -10.64 8.92
CA ILE A 174 -5.35 -10.46 10.31
C ILE A 174 -4.80 -11.57 11.21
N TRP A 175 -4.79 -12.83 10.77
CA TRP A 175 -4.15 -13.93 11.52
C TRP A 175 -2.67 -13.68 11.77
N THR A 176 -1.97 -13.09 10.80
CA THR A 176 -0.55 -12.76 10.93
C THR A 176 -0.31 -11.68 12.00
N LEU A 177 -1.19 -10.67 12.05
CA LEU A 177 -1.18 -9.67 13.12
C LEU A 177 -1.54 -10.30 14.47
N ALA A 178 -2.59 -11.12 14.52
CA ALA A 178 -3.07 -11.79 15.72
C ALA A 178 -1.99 -12.70 16.32
N ALA A 179 -1.36 -13.55 15.52
CA ALA A 179 -0.27 -14.41 15.95
C ALA A 179 0.92 -13.63 16.55
N THR A 180 1.07 -12.35 16.20
CA THR A 180 2.18 -11.51 16.68
C THR A 180 1.78 -10.63 17.89
N PHE A 181 0.54 -10.14 17.95
CA PHE A 181 0.12 -9.12 18.92
C PHE A 181 -1.16 -9.43 19.70
N ASP A 182 -2.01 -10.30 19.18
CA ASP A 182 -3.33 -10.60 19.75
C ASP A 182 -3.76 -12.07 19.51
N PRO A 183 -3.08 -13.05 20.12
CA PRO A 183 -3.34 -14.47 19.81
C PRO A 183 -4.76 -14.93 20.11
N GLU A 184 -5.44 -14.25 21.04
CA GLU A 184 -6.81 -14.55 21.45
C GLU A 184 -7.87 -13.80 20.65
N LEU A 185 -7.47 -12.87 19.75
CA LEU A 185 -8.38 -11.97 19.02
C LEU A 185 -9.25 -11.14 19.98
N SER A 186 -8.61 -10.53 20.96
CA SER A 186 -9.24 -9.71 22.00
C SER A 186 -9.53 -8.26 21.55
N PHE A 187 -8.75 -7.73 20.60
CA PHE A 187 -8.94 -6.37 20.07
C PHE A 187 -8.89 -6.30 18.54
N LEU A 188 -8.22 -7.24 17.87
CA LEU A 188 -8.31 -7.40 16.42
C LEU A 188 -9.64 -8.08 16.04
N PRO A 189 -10.11 -7.89 14.79
CA PRO A 189 -11.35 -8.50 14.31
C PRO A 189 -11.38 -10.02 14.52
N ASN A 190 -12.51 -10.55 15.01
CA ASN A 190 -12.67 -11.97 15.27
C ASN A 190 -12.95 -12.76 13.99
N ILE A 191 -11.89 -13.09 13.27
CA ILE A 191 -11.95 -13.86 12.02
C ILE A 191 -12.33 -15.33 12.19
N ARG A 192 -12.39 -15.87 13.43
CA ARG A 192 -12.82 -17.26 13.67
C ARG A 192 -14.28 -17.49 13.29
N GLU A 193 -15.09 -16.43 13.25
CA GLU A 193 -16.54 -16.51 12.99
C GLU A 193 -16.89 -16.34 11.51
N TRP A 194 -15.93 -15.94 10.67
CA TRP A 194 -16.17 -15.56 9.28
C TRP A 194 -16.55 -16.74 8.39
N GLU A 195 -15.96 -17.91 8.65
CA GLU A 195 -16.17 -19.12 7.84
C GLU A 195 -17.66 -19.44 7.71
N HIS A 196 -18.42 -19.32 8.81
CA HIS A 196 -19.84 -19.61 8.81
C HIS A 196 -20.64 -18.62 7.94
N GLY A 197 -20.28 -17.34 7.96
CA GLY A 197 -20.93 -16.32 7.13
C GLY A 197 -20.66 -16.55 5.65
N PHE A 198 -19.40 -16.70 5.24
CA PHE A 198 -19.06 -16.95 3.84
C PHE A 198 -19.60 -18.27 3.31
N LYS A 199 -19.65 -19.32 4.14
CA LYS A 199 -20.27 -20.60 3.77
C LYS A 199 -21.75 -20.44 3.41
N LYS A 200 -22.51 -19.65 4.18
CA LYS A 200 -23.92 -19.34 3.86
C LYS A 200 -24.06 -18.65 2.51
N LEU A 201 -23.20 -17.69 2.19
CA LEU A 201 -23.23 -16.99 0.90
C LEU A 201 -22.97 -17.94 -0.27
N LYS A 202 -21.99 -18.84 -0.10
CA LYS A 202 -21.67 -19.88 -1.08
C LYS A 202 -22.83 -20.84 -1.30
N GLU A 203 -23.46 -21.34 -0.23
CA GLU A 203 -24.62 -22.24 -0.30
C GLU A 203 -25.85 -21.56 -0.93
N ALA A 204 -26.07 -20.29 -0.62
CA ALA A 204 -27.15 -19.48 -1.18
C ALA A 204 -26.86 -18.98 -2.61
N LYS A 205 -25.66 -19.24 -3.15
CA LYS A 205 -25.20 -18.75 -4.45
C LYS A 205 -25.35 -17.25 -4.62
N VAL A 206 -24.96 -16.49 -3.60
CA VAL A 206 -24.89 -15.02 -3.70
C VAL A 206 -23.80 -14.65 -4.71
N GLU A 207 -24.10 -13.71 -5.61
CA GLU A 207 -23.16 -13.24 -6.65
C GLU A 207 -21.77 -12.98 -6.08
N SER A 208 -20.72 -13.34 -6.81
CA SER A 208 -19.31 -13.25 -6.41
C SER A 208 -18.85 -14.17 -5.25
N PHE A 209 -19.74 -14.96 -4.61
CA PHE A 209 -19.40 -15.81 -3.45
C PHE A 209 -19.50 -17.33 -3.68
N TYR A 210 -19.64 -17.79 -4.93
CA TYR A 210 -19.65 -19.22 -5.26
C TYR A 210 -18.91 -19.50 -6.57
N TYR A 211 -18.46 -20.74 -6.75
CA TYR A 211 -17.75 -21.15 -7.95
C TYR A 211 -18.54 -20.90 -9.24
N GLY A 212 -17.91 -20.21 -10.19
CA GLY A 212 -18.52 -19.83 -11.46
C GLY A 212 -19.58 -18.73 -11.36
N SER A 213 -19.62 -17.97 -10.25
CA SER A 213 -20.48 -16.81 -10.11
C SER A 213 -20.18 -15.74 -11.17
N SER A 214 -21.21 -15.01 -11.61
CA SER A 214 -20.96 -13.73 -12.28
C SER A 214 -20.23 -12.78 -11.32
N ASN A 215 -19.46 -11.87 -11.89
CA ASN A 215 -18.77 -10.83 -11.13
C ASN A 215 -19.17 -9.47 -11.71
N THR A 216 -19.75 -8.62 -10.87
CA THR A 216 -19.88 -7.20 -11.18
C THR A 216 -18.51 -6.55 -11.03
N ILE A 217 -17.97 -5.98 -12.12
CA ILE A 217 -16.61 -5.41 -12.12
C ILE A 217 -16.69 -3.91 -11.76
N PRO A 218 -15.91 -3.43 -10.76
CA PRO A 218 -15.84 -2.02 -10.44
C PRO A 218 -15.18 -1.25 -11.60
N PRO A 219 -15.55 0.02 -11.79
CA PRO A 219 -15.12 0.81 -12.94
C PRO A 219 -13.62 1.13 -12.96
N LEU A 220 -12.93 1.01 -11.83
CA LEU A 220 -11.49 1.18 -11.68
C LEU A 220 -10.97 0.34 -10.51
N GLY A 221 -9.65 0.17 -10.43
CA GLY A 221 -8.97 -0.53 -9.33
C GLY A 221 -8.19 0.41 -8.41
N THR A 222 -7.60 -0.17 -7.36
CA THR A 222 -6.74 0.53 -6.40
C THR A 222 -5.59 1.26 -7.10
N ARG A 223 -5.06 0.72 -8.21
CA ARG A 223 -4.02 1.38 -9.02
C ARG A 223 -4.42 2.80 -9.42
N SER A 224 -5.57 2.98 -10.06
CA SER A 224 -6.04 4.29 -10.51
C SER A 224 -6.31 5.25 -9.35
N ILE A 225 -6.79 4.74 -8.21
CA ILE A 225 -7.07 5.56 -7.02
C ILE A 225 -5.75 6.05 -6.39
N PHE A 226 -4.78 5.15 -6.24
CA PHE A 226 -3.47 5.47 -5.68
C PHE A 226 -2.75 6.52 -6.52
N GLU A 227 -2.66 6.29 -7.83
CA GLU A 227 -2.04 7.20 -8.79
C GLU A 227 -2.75 8.55 -8.85
N GLY A 228 -4.08 8.56 -8.86
CA GLY A 228 -4.87 9.79 -8.84
C GLY A 228 -4.65 10.61 -7.56
N GLN A 229 -4.66 9.97 -6.39
CA GLN A 229 -4.43 10.67 -5.12
C GLN A 229 -3.02 11.27 -5.03
N ALA A 230 -1.99 10.50 -5.41
CA ALA A 230 -0.60 10.95 -5.42
C ALA A 230 -0.39 12.08 -6.44
N ARG A 231 -0.92 11.93 -7.66
CA ARG A 231 -0.80 12.95 -8.72
C ARG A 231 -1.48 14.25 -8.32
N PHE A 232 -2.74 14.23 -7.91
CA PHE A 232 -3.46 15.48 -7.62
C PHE A 232 -2.88 16.22 -6.40
N SER A 233 -2.34 15.49 -5.42
CA SER A 233 -1.56 16.09 -4.33
C SER A 233 -0.26 16.74 -4.82
N GLN A 234 0.46 16.09 -5.74
CA GLN A 234 1.64 16.67 -6.39
C GLN A 234 1.30 17.95 -7.18
N LEU A 235 0.16 17.97 -7.88
CA LEU A 235 -0.29 19.14 -8.64
C LEU A 235 -0.65 20.32 -7.71
N GLN A 236 -1.29 20.05 -6.57
CA GLN A 236 -1.53 21.06 -5.52
C GLN A 236 -0.22 21.63 -4.98
N TYR A 237 0.77 20.77 -4.72
CA TYR A 237 2.10 21.21 -4.30
C TYR A 237 2.76 22.13 -5.34
N LEU A 238 2.79 21.71 -6.61
CA LEU A 238 3.40 22.50 -7.69
C LEU A 238 2.67 23.83 -7.93
N TYR A 239 1.34 23.83 -7.81
CA TYR A 239 0.52 25.03 -7.89
C TYR A 239 0.92 26.07 -6.84
N LEU A 240 0.99 25.66 -5.58
CA LEU A 240 1.36 26.55 -4.47
C LEU A 240 2.84 26.96 -4.54
N ALA A 241 3.73 26.05 -4.93
CA ALA A 241 5.15 26.34 -5.14
C ALA A 241 5.37 27.44 -6.18
N ASN A 242 4.48 27.54 -7.18
CA ASN A 242 4.49 28.60 -8.19
C ASN A 242 3.53 29.77 -7.87
N ALA A 243 3.25 30.01 -6.59
CA ALA A 243 2.41 31.12 -6.11
C ALA A 243 0.99 31.14 -6.73
N GLY A 244 0.43 29.97 -7.03
CA GLY A 244 -0.94 29.82 -7.54
C GLY A 244 -1.14 30.23 -9.00
N THR A 245 -0.05 30.26 -9.78
CA THR A 245 -0.10 30.74 -11.18
C THR A 245 -0.25 29.63 -12.23
N LEU A 246 0.00 28.36 -11.89
CA LEU A 246 -0.24 27.23 -12.79
C LEU A 246 -1.72 26.85 -12.80
N ASP A 247 -2.24 26.43 -13.95
CA ASP A 247 -3.57 25.84 -14.06
C ASP A 247 -3.51 24.39 -14.59
N PHE A 248 -4.66 23.71 -14.67
CA PHE A 248 -4.69 22.35 -15.22
C PHE A 248 -4.34 22.27 -16.71
N ASN A 249 -4.46 23.36 -17.49
CA ASN A 249 -3.99 23.36 -18.88
C ASN A 249 -2.46 23.33 -18.93
N ASP A 250 -1.78 24.03 -18.03
CA ASP A 250 -0.32 24.01 -17.94
C ASP A 250 0.17 22.60 -17.57
N PHE A 251 -0.47 21.94 -16.60
CA PHE A 251 -0.14 20.57 -16.23
C PHE A 251 -0.45 19.56 -17.33
N ASN A 252 -1.54 19.76 -18.08
CA ASN A 252 -1.85 18.93 -19.25
C ASN A 252 -0.77 19.06 -20.33
N LYS A 253 -0.33 20.31 -20.64
CA LYS A 253 0.76 20.56 -21.61
C LYS A 253 2.09 19.95 -21.15
N ALA A 254 2.32 19.85 -19.84
CA ALA A 254 3.47 19.18 -19.26
C ALA A 254 3.33 17.64 -19.20
N GLY A 255 2.21 17.07 -19.63
CA GLY A 255 1.95 15.62 -19.69
C GLY A 255 1.46 15.00 -18.39
N LEU A 256 1.17 15.78 -17.35
CA LEU A 256 0.87 15.27 -16.00
C LEU A 256 -0.58 14.81 -15.80
N LEU A 257 -1.42 14.98 -16.83
CA LEU A 257 -2.86 14.65 -16.79
C LEU A 257 -3.20 13.64 -17.90
N SER A 258 -2.48 12.52 -17.94
CA SER A 258 -2.71 11.47 -18.93
C SER A 258 -2.65 10.07 -18.30
N GLY A 259 -3.30 9.12 -18.96
CA GLY A 259 -3.31 7.71 -18.56
C GLY A 259 -3.81 7.49 -17.13
N ILE A 260 -3.12 6.58 -16.42
CA ILE A 260 -3.55 6.11 -15.10
C ILE A 260 -3.67 7.23 -14.06
N TYR A 261 -2.89 8.31 -14.24
CA TYR A 261 -2.81 9.44 -13.33
C TYR A 261 -4.09 10.30 -13.26
N VAL A 262 -4.98 10.18 -14.26
CA VAL A 262 -6.21 10.99 -14.33
C VAL A 262 -7.49 10.14 -14.40
N ASP A 263 -7.39 8.83 -14.58
CA ASP A 263 -8.52 7.91 -14.74
C ASP A 263 -9.55 8.02 -13.61
N ALA A 264 -9.08 7.98 -12.35
CA ALA A 264 -9.97 8.07 -11.18
C ALA A 264 -10.67 9.44 -11.11
N PHE A 265 -9.96 10.52 -11.43
CA PHE A 265 -10.53 11.87 -11.41
C PHE A 265 -11.56 12.06 -12.53
N ASN A 266 -11.28 11.55 -13.73
CA ASN A 266 -12.22 11.58 -14.85
C ASN A 266 -13.50 10.80 -14.53
N LEU A 267 -13.38 9.62 -13.92
CA LEU A 267 -14.55 8.86 -13.48
C LEU A 267 -15.35 9.62 -12.42
N PHE A 268 -14.67 10.23 -11.43
CA PHE A 268 -15.31 11.06 -10.40
C PHE A 268 -16.12 12.21 -11.02
N LEU A 269 -15.51 13.00 -11.90
CA LEU A 269 -16.19 14.10 -12.58
C LEU A 269 -17.38 13.62 -13.42
N ASN A 270 -17.22 12.50 -14.14
CA ASN A 270 -18.28 11.90 -14.95
C ASN A 270 -19.48 11.49 -14.08
N ILE A 271 -19.24 10.74 -12.99
CA ILE A 271 -20.32 10.32 -12.08
C ILE A 271 -21.01 11.55 -11.49
N LEU A 272 -20.26 12.56 -11.05
CA LEU A 272 -20.85 13.76 -10.44
C LEU A 272 -21.52 14.70 -11.46
N GLY A 273 -21.21 14.56 -12.76
CA GLY A 273 -21.66 15.47 -13.81
C GLY A 273 -21.04 16.87 -13.69
N GLU A 274 -19.78 16.96 -13.24
CA GLU A 274 -19.06 18.22 -13.07
C GLU A 274 -18.01 18.41 -14.18
N PRO A 275 -17.76 19.66 -14.60
CA PRO A 275 -16.67 19.95 -15.54
C PRO A 275 -15.32 19.77 -14.86
N PHE A 276 -14.27 19.60 -15.67
CA PHE A 276 -12.90 19.63 -15.19
C PHE A 276 -12.61 21.04 -14.60
N PRO A 277 -12.17 21.15 -13.33
CA PRO A 277 -11.90 22.45 -12.71
C PRO A 277 -10.74 23.17 -13.39
N VAL A 278 -10.63 24.48 -13.17
CA VAL A 278 -9.54 25.28 -13.78
C VAL A 278 -8.23 25.12 -13.00
N LYS A 279 -8.31 25.07 -11.66
CA LYS A 279 -7.15 25.15 -10.77
C LYS A 279 -7.07 24.00 -9.77
N PRO A 280 -5.87 23.59 -9.31
CA PRO A 280 -5.71 22.51 -8.33
C PRO A 280 -6.23 22.78 -6.91
N ASP A 281 -6.44 24.05 -6.54
CA ASP A 281 -7.03 24.44 -5.25
C ASP A 281 -8.57 24.46 -5.27
N ASP A 282 -9.20 24.01 -6.37
CA ASP A 282 -10.65 23.95 -6.50
C ASP A 282 -11.26 22.94 -5.49
N PRO A 283 -12.42 23.27 -4.87
CA PRO A 283 -13.12 22.37 -3.95
C PRO A 283 -13.40 20.96 -4.49
N LEU A 284 -13.59 20.80 -5.81
CA LEU A 284 -13.78 19.50 -6.43
C LEU A 284 -12.53 18.63 -6.35
N VAL A 285 -11.33 19.22 -6.42
CA VAL A 285 -10.07 18.50 -6.22
C VAL A 285 -9.93 18.07 -4.76
N GLY A 286 -10.27 18.95 -3.82
CA GLY A 286 -10.31 18.62 -2.40
C GLY A 286 -11.26 17.46 -2.10
N LEU A 287 -12.46 17.49 -2.69
CA LEU A 287 -13.45 16.41 -2.56
C LEU A 287 -12.96 15.10 -3.20
N PHE A 288 -12.33 15.15 -4.37
CA PHE A 288 -11.76 13.96 -5.00
C PHE A 288 -10.73 13.27 -4.10
N LEU A 289 -9.77 14.03 -3.55
CA LEU A 289 -8.75 13.48 -2.66
C LEU A 289 -9.34 12.89 -1.37
N LEU A 290 -10.42 13.50 -0.84
CA LEU A 290 -11.17 12.94 0.28
C LEU A 290 -11.83 11.60 -0.06
N ILE A 291 -12.40 11.47 -1.26
CA ILE A 291 -13.02 10.22 -1.72
C ILE A 291 -11.96 9.14 -1.94
N CYS A 292 -10.78 9.50 -2.45
CA CYS A 292 -9.66 8.57 -2.53
C CYS A 292 -9.29 8.03 -1.13
N ASP A 293 -9.17 8.90 -0.12
CA ASP A 293 -8.88 8.46 1.26
C ASP A 293 -10.00 7.56 1.82
N LEU A 294 -11.27 7.92 1.60
CA LEU A 294 -12.42 7.09 1.99
C LEU A 294 -12.41 5.69 1.33
N ALA A 295 -12.04 5.63 0.06
CA ALA A 295 -12.02 4.40 -0.73
C ALA A 295 -10.95 3.43 -0.23
N ILE A 296 -9.74 3.92 0.08
CA ILE A 296 -8.59 3.08 0.48
C ILE A 296 -8.60 2.74 1.98
N ASN A 297 -9.51 3.33 2.76
CA ASN A 297 -9.69 3.04 4.19
C ASN A 297 -11.01 2.30 4.44
N PRO A 298 -11.16 1.04 3.99
CA PRO A 298 -12.27 0.22 4.42
C PRO A 298 -12.22 -0.07 5.91
N THR A 299 -13.39 -0.27 6.51
CA THR A 299 -13.54 -0.42 7.96
C THR A 299 -14.15 -1.77 8.36
N ASP A 300 -14.76 -2.47 7.41
CA ASP A 300 -15.48 -3.72 7.67
C ASP A 300 -14.51 -4.89 7.64
N GLY A 301 -14.38 -5.58 8.77
CA GLY A 301 -13.43 -6.68 8.90
C GLY A 301 -11.99 -6.24 9.16
N PHE A 302 -11.68 -4.94 9.09
CA PHE A 302 -10.52 -4.32 9.73
C PHE A 302 -10.68 -2.78 9.73
N PRO A 303 -10.49 -2.07 10.86
CA PRO A 303 -10.14 -2.59 12.19
C PRO A 303 -11.35 -3.09 12.99
N PHE A 304 -12.58 -2.90 12.49
CA PHE A 304 -13.80 -3.37 13.15
C PHE A 304 -14.16 -4.80 12.69
N ASP A 305 -15.03 -5.46 13.46
CA ASP A 305 -15.56 -6.77 13.08
C ASP A 305 -16.40 -6.70 11.80
N LEU A 306 -16.37 -7.80 11.04
CA LEU A 306 -17.23 -7.98 9.88
C LEU A 306 -18.66 -8.32 10.33
N THR A 307 -19.59 -7.38 10.13
CA THR A 307 -21.00 -7.59 10.51
C THR A 307 -21.82 -8.21 9.37
N TYR A 308 -21.64 -7.72 8.15
CA TYR A 308 -22.44 -8.13 6.98
C TYR A 308 -21.52 -8.75 5.92
N HIS A 309 -21.61 -10.06 5.75
CA HIS A 309 -20.71 -10.79 4.85
C HIS A 309 -21.09 -10.53 3.38
N GLU A 310 -22.37 -10.35 3.10
CA GLU A 310 -22.93 -10.10 1.76
C GLU A 310 -22.35 -8.83 1.13
N SER A 311 -22.03 -7.82 1.94
CA SER A 311 -21.47 -6.55 1.48
C SER A 311 -19.94 -6.54 1.45
N PHE A 312 -19.27 -7.63 1.85
CA PHE A 312 -17.84 -7.65 2.11
C PHE A 312 -17.00 -7.12 0.95
N ILE A 313 -17.29 -7.55 -0.28
CA ILE A 313 -16.59 -7.05 -1.48
C ILE A 313 -16.89 -5.56 -1.68
N LEU A 314 -18.16 -5.15 -1.61
CA LEU A 314 -18.58 -3.77 -1.86
C LEU A 314 -17.98 -2.77 -0.85
N THR A 315 -17.83 -3.20 0.40
CA THR A 315 -17.35 -2.35 1.50
C THR A 315 -15.85 -2.47 1.76
N ASN A 316 -15.14 -3.41 1.12
CA ASN A 316 -13.68 -3.53 1.25
C ASN A 316 -12.89 -3.26 -0.03
N ASP A 317 -13.50 -3.46 -1.21
CA ASP A 317 -12.84 -3.16 -2.48
C ASP A 317 -12.77 -1.63 -2.70
N PRO A 318 -11.56 -1.04 -2.86
CA PRO A 318 -11.42 0.40 -3.04
C PRO A 318 -12.16 0.93 -4.27
N GLY A 319 -12.23 0.16 -5.36
CA GLY A 319 -12.90 0.56 -6.59
C GLY A 319 -14.42 0.66 -6.43
N PHE A 320 -15.03 -0.33 -5.77
CA PHE A 320 -16.45 -0.26 -5.40
C PHE A 320 -16.73 0.87 -4.44
N ARG A 321 -15.96 1.01 -3.36
CA ARG A 321 -16.14 2.10 -2.38
C ARG A 321 -16.07 3.47 -3.05
N PHE A 322 -15.07 3.71 -3.90
CA PHE A 322 -14.92 4.94 -4.67
C PHE A 322 -16.19 5.25 -5.48
N ALA A 323 -16.65 4.27 -6.28
CA ALA A 323 -17.83 4.44 -7.13
C ALA A 323 -19.12 4.63 -6.31
N LEU A 324 -19.28 3.92 -5.19
CA LEU A 324 -20.43 4.04 -4.29
C LEU A 324 -20.49 5.43 -3.66
N VAL A 325 -19.38 5.95 -3.12
CA VAL A 325 -19.33 7.30 -2.55
C VAL A 325 -19.63 8.36 -3.61
N CYS A 326 -19.08 8.23 -4.82
CA CYS A 326 -19.39 9.16 -5.92
C CYS A 326 -20.89 9.17 -6.27
N LYS A 327 -21.52 7.98 -6.33
CA LYS A 327 -22.97 7.87 -6.57
C LYS A 327 -23.78 8.50 -5.44
N MET A 328 -23.40 8.28 -4.18
CA MET A 328 -24.08 8.91 -3.04
C MET A 328 -23.97 10.44 -3.06
N ILE A 329 -22.85 11.01 -3.52
CA ILE A 329 -22.73 12.46 -3.72
C ILE A 329 -23.67 12.94 -4.83
N ARG A 330 -23.70 12.25 -5.98
CA ARG A 330 -24.58 12.58 -7.10
C ARG A 330 -26.04 12.55 -6.69
N ASP A 331 -26.46 11.54 -5.94
CA ASP A 331 -27.87 11.24 -5.70
C ASP A 331 -28.41 11.91 -4.42
N ASN A 332 -27.58 12.00 -3.37
CA ASN A 332 -28.05 12.37 -2.02
C ASN A 332 -27.29 13.54 -1.38
N HIS A 333 -26.06 13.82 -1.80
CA HIS A 333 -25.18 14.79 -1.13
C HIS A 333 -24.54 15.82 -2.08
N LYS A 334 -25.33 16.36 -3.01
CA LYS A 334 -24.87 17.37 -3.99
C LYS A 334 -24.27 18.62 -3.35
N ASP A 335 -24.64 18.92 -2.11
CA ASP A 335 -24.10 20.02 -1.32
C ASP A 335 -22.59 19.90 -1.06
N VAL A 336 -22.07 18.67 -1.02
CA VAL A 336 -20.66 18.40 -0.68
C VAL A 336 -19.69 18.81 -1.80
N LYS A 337 -20.18 18.97 -3.04
CA LYS A 337 -19.37 19.32 -4.23
C LYS A 337 -18.55 20.60 -4.10
N LYS A 338 -18.98 21.53 -3.23
CA LYS A 338 -18.32 22.83 -3.00
C LYS A 338 -17.86 23.03 -1.55
N ALA A 339 -17.79 21.94 -0.80
CA ALA A 339 -17.70 22.03 0.65
C ALA A 339 -16.25 22.05 1.19
N ILE A 340 -15.27 21.60 0.40
CA ILE A 340 -13.85 21.69 0.79
C ILE A 340 -13.29 23.02 0.28
N GLN A 341 -13.29 24.06 1.11
CA GLN A 341 -12.82 25.39 0.73
C GLN A 341 -11.51 25.75 1.42
N HIS A 342 -11.33 25.29 2.65
CA HIS A 342 -10.21 25.66 3.50
C HIS A 342 -9.19 24.54 3.67
N PHE A 343 -9.51 23.33 3.20
CA PHE A 343 -8.73 22.12 3.41
C PHE A 343 -8.47 21.88 4.91
N SER A 344 -9.49 22.13 5.75
CA SER A 344 -9.34 22.14 7.21
C SER A 344 -9.58 20.78 7.84
N LYS A 345 -9.15 20.63 9.10
CA LYS A 345 -9.44 19.44 9.91
C LYS A 345 -10.94 19.18 10.04
N GLU A 346 -11.71 20.23 10.28
CA GLU A 346 -13.15 20.18 10.48
C GLU A 346 -13.88 19.76 9.20
N GLU A 347 -13.48 20.33 8.05
CA GLU A 347 -14.01 19.92 6.75
C GLU A 347 -13.75 18.44 6.49
N TYR A 348 -12.53 17.96 6.75
CA TYR A 348 -12.22 16.54 6.61
C TYR A 348 -13.11 15.66 7.49
N ILE A 349 -13.19 15.94 8.80
CA ILE A 349 -13.93 15.09 9.74
C ILE A 349 -15.41 15.07 9.34
N PHE A 350 -16.01 16.25 9.17
CA PHE A 350 -17.43 16.37 8.87
C PHE A 350 -17.81 15.67 7.55
N HIS A 351 -17.04 15.90 6.48
CA HIS A 351 -17.37 15.33 5.17
C HIS A 351 -17.00 13.85 5.05
N SER A 352 -15.90 13.40 5.66
CA SER A 352 -15.56 11.97 5.69
C SER A 352 -16.61 11.15 6.43
N GLU A 353 -17.08 11.63 7.58
CA GLU A 353 -18.17 10.97 8.34
C GLU A 353 -19.48 10.97 7.56
N LYS A 354 -19.91 12.12 7.03
CA LYS A 354 -21.13 12.21 6.23
C LYS A 354 -21.13 11.23 5.06
N LEU A 355 -20.03 11.16 4.31
CA LEU A 355 -19.92 10.31 3.13
C LEU A 355 -19.76 8.82 3.50
N ALA A 356 -18.97 8.47 4.51
CA ALA A 356 -18.82 7.08 4.95
C ALA A 356 -20.16 6.51 5.45
N ARG A 357 -20.92 7.29 6.23
CA ARG A 357 -22.25 6.89 6.71
C ARG A 357 -23.25 6.68 5.58
N SER A 358 -23.12 7.43 4.49
CA SER A 358 -23.99 7.29 3.31
C SER A 358 -23.85 5.93 2.60
N ILE A 359 -22.71 5.25 2.78
CA ILE A 359 -22.48 3.88 2.28
C ILE A 359 -22.52 2.82 3.39
N GLY A 360 -22.98 3.18 4.59
CA GLY A 360 -23.11 2.25 5.72
C GLY A 360 -21.82 1.90 6.45
N CYS A 361 -20.73 2.63 6.25
CA CYS A 361 -19.43 2.35 6.86
C CYS A 361 -19.04 3.39 7.93
N PHE A 362 -17.98 3.09 8.69
CA PHE A 362 -17.27 4.06 9.52
C PHE A 362 -16.33 4.92 8.67
N SER A 363 -16.08 6.14 9.12
CA SER A 363 -15.13 7.03 8.45
C SER A 363 -13.68 6.63 8.74
N PRO A 364 -12.71 7.06 7.91
CA PRO A 364 -11.30 6.87 8.19
C PRO A 364 -10.87 7.56 9.50
N TYR A 365 -11.54 8.65 9.89
CA TYR A 365 -11.31 9.32 11.17
C TYR A 365 -11.76 8.43 12.35
N GLU A 366 -12.95 7.85 12.27
CA GLU A 366 -13.49 6.95 13.29
C GLU A 366 -12.65 5.67 13.39
N SER A 367 -12.20 5.13 12.26
CA SER A 367 -11.26 4.00 12.22
C SER A 367 -9.96 4.33 12.93
N ALA A 368 -9.34 5.47 12.61
CA ALA A 368 -8.10 5.89 13.25
C ALA A 368 -8.32 6.07 14.76
N ALA A 369 -9.39 6.74 15.18
CA ALA A 369 -9.75 6.92 16.59
C ALA A 369 -10.00 5.58 17.32
N TYR A 370 -10.58 4.59 16.64
CA TYR A 370 -10.73 3.24 17.18
C TYR A 370 -9.38 2.59 17.46
N ILE A 371 -8.43 2.70 16.51
CA ILE A 371 -7.07 2.17 16.62
C ILE A 371 -6.27 2.86 17.74
N LEU A 372 -6.51 4.15 18.02
CA LEU A 372 -5.90 4.83 19.18
C LEU A 372 -6.26 4.15 20.50
N ASN A 373 -7.44 3.54 20.62
CA ASN A 373 -7.76 2.76 21.82
C ASN A 373 -6.81 1.57 21.99
N TRP A 374 -6.36 0.95 20.89
CA TRP A 374 -5.38 -0.13 20.96
C TRP A 374 -4.05 0.37 21.51
N ILE A 375 -3.59 1.54 21.02
CA ILE A 375 -2.37 2.21 21.47
C ILE A 375 -2.44 2.50 22.98
N ASP A 376 -3.59 2.96 23.45
CA ASP A 376 -3.77 3.37 24.85
C ASP A 376 -3.96 2.20 25.82
N LYS A 377 -4.55 1.08 25.36
CA LYS A 377 -4.99 0.00 26.26
C LYS A 377 -4.16 -1.26 26.14
N GLU A 378 -3.70 -1.63 24.95
CA GLU A 378 -3.17 -2.96 24.69
C GLU A 378 -1.67 -3.08 25.02
N PRO A 379 -1.27 -3.97 25.95
CA PRO A 379 0.14 -4.10 26.35
C PRO A 379 1.07 -4.51 25.20
N SER A 380 0.62 -5.39 24.30
CA SER A 380 1.40 -5.84 23.14
C SER A 380 1.68 -4.70 22.17
N ILE A 381 0.72 -3.79 21.99
CA ILE A 381 0.84 -2.59 21.16
C ILE A 381 1.78 -1.57 21.81
N LYS A 382 1.67 -1.34 23.12
CA LYS A 382 2.60 -0.46 23.85
C LYS A 382 4.04 -0.94 23.71
N LYS A 383 4.28 -2.25 23.88
CA LYS A 383 5.59 -2.85 23.66
C LYS A 383 6.08 -2.62 22.22
N LEU A 384 5.22 -2.82 21.22
CA LEU A 384 5.58 -2.57 19.82
C LEU A 384 5.98 -1.11 19.57
N LEU A 385 5.29 -0.14 20.19
CA LEU A 385 5.61 1.28 20.04
C LEU A 385 6.86 1.70 20.84
N GLU A 386 7.27 0.92 21.84
CA GLU A 386 8.59 1.06 22.48
C GLU A 386 9.70 0.52 21.56
N GLU A 387 9.48 -0.63 20.91
CA GLU A 387 10.38 -1.17 19.87
C GLU A 387 10.57 -0.14 18.74
N GLU A 388 9.49 0.49 18.29
CA GLU A 388 9.51 1.53 17.26
C GLU A 388 10.28 2.78 17.67
N ARG A 389 10.02 3.28 18.89
CA ARG A 389 10.70 4.46 19.43
C ARG A 389 12.21 4.27 19.55
N ASN A 390 12.63 3.07 19.93
CA ASN A 390 14.05 2.76 20.12
C ASN A 390 14.72 2.23 18.84
N TYR A 391 13.93 1.98 17.79
CA TYR A 391 14.38 1.31 16.56
C TYR A 391 15.06 -0.04 16.85
N GLN A 392 14.53 -0.76 17.83
CA GLN A 392 15.04 -2.04 18.32
C GLN A 392 13.87 -3.02 18.37
N TYR A 393 13.69 -3.76 17.28
CA TYR A 393 12.61 -4.72 17.16
C TYR A 393 13.04 -6.09 17.64
N THR A 394 12.06 -6.84 18.15
CA THR A 394 12.25 -8.28 18.34
C THR A 394 12.38 -8.94 16.97
N SER A 395 13.31 -9.89 16.82
CA SER A 395 13.59 -10.58 15.55
C SER A 395 12.43 -11.40 15.00
N SER A 396 11.64 -11.99 15.91
CA SER A 396 10.45 -12.76 15.56
C SER A 396 9.41 -11.86 14.87
N ASN A 397 9.06 -12.22 13.64
CA ASN A 397 8.11 -11.50 12.78
C ASN A 397 8.49 -10.02 12.59
N LEU A 398 9.79 -9.70 12.50
CA LEU A 398 10.27 -8.32 12.39
C LEU A 398 9.55 -7.51 11.29
N PRO A 399 9.34 -8.01 10.05
CA PRO A 399 8.60 -7.24 9.03
C PRO A 399 7.20 -6.85 9.50
N ILE A 400 6.48 -7.75 10.16
CA ILE A 400 5.13 -7.51 10.67
C ILE A 400 5.15 -6.44 11.77
N ARG A 401 6.11 -6.52 12.68
CA ARG A 401 6.34 -5.52 13.74
C ARG A 401 6.64 -4.16 13.16
N LEU A 402 7.59 -4.09 12.25
CA LEU A 402 8.01 -2.84 11.62
C LEU A 402 6.85 -2.19 10.87
N PHE A 403 6.09 -2.93 10.06
CA PHE A 403 4.95 -2.35 9.35
C PHE A 403 3.83 -1.90 10.27
N PHE A 404 3.45 -2.76 11.22
CA PHE A 404 2.32 -2.45 12.07
C PHE A 404 2.63 -1.29 13.01
N SER A 405 3.88 -1.13 13.48
CA SER A 405 4.28 0.02 14.28
C SER A 405 4.18 1.33 13.48
N LYS A 406 4.59 1.33 12.21
CA LYS A 406 4.45 2.50 11.32
C LYS A 406 2.99 2.81 11.01
N PHE A 407 2.16 1.79 10.77
CA PHE A 407 0.71 1.98 10.64
C PHE A 407 0.10 2.63 11.88
N LEU A 408 0.41 2.12 13.07
CA LEU A 408 -0.10 2.68 14.33
C LEU A 408 0.35 4.13 14.55
N LYS A 409 1.62 4.44 14.25
CA LYS A 409 2.13 5.83 14.30
C LYS A 409 1.45 6.73 13.29
N PHE A 410 1.15 6.22 12.11
CA PHE A 410 0.41 6.96 11.10
C PHE A 410 -1.02 7.25 11.58
N GLN A 411 -1.74 6.26 12.14
CA GLN A 411 -3.08 6.48 12.70
C GLN A 411 -3.08 7.47 13.87
N GLU A 412 -2.08 7.38 14.77
CA GLU A 412 -1.89 8.32 15.88
C GLU A 412 -1.85 9.79 15.40
N ASP A 413 -1.09 10.07 14.34
CA ASP A 413 -0.99 11.41 13.78
C ASP A 413 -2.17 11.75 12.88
N LYS A 414 -2.76 10.78 12.17
CA LYS A 414 -3.93 10.99 11.29
C LYS A 414 -5.15 11.44 12.08
N VAL A 415 -5.35 11.00 13.32
CA VAL A 415 -6.40 11.57 14.19
C VAL A 415 -6.14 13.04 14.55
N LYS A 416 -4.87 13.41 14.73
CA LYS A 416 -4.49 14.77 15.12
C LYS A 416 -4.56 15.72 13.93
N TYR A 417 -4.06 15.30 12.78
CA TYR A 417 -3.86 16.11 11.57
C TYR A 417 -4.41 15.42 10.30
N PRO A 418 -5.69 15.00 10.27
CA PRO A 418 -6.21 14.25 9.13
C PRO A 418 -6.13 15.03 7.81
N GLN A 419 -6.29 16.35 7.86
CA GLN A 419 -6.21 17.24 6.71
C GLN A 419 -4.82 17.24 6.04
N PHE A 420 -3.74 17.03 6.82
CA PHE A 420 -2.39 16.94 6.29
C PHE A 420 -2.24 15.69 5.42
N PHE A 421 -2.72 14.54 5.90
CA PHE A 421 -2.60 13.27 5.17
C PHE A 421 -3.59 13.15 4.01
N CYS A 422 -4.74 13.85 4.08
CA CYS A 422 -5.70 13.89 2.98
C CYS A 422 -5.29 14.84 1.85
N TRP A 423 -4.72 16.01 2.20
CA TRP A 423 -4.36 17.07 1.25
C TRP A 423 -2.93 17.59 1.45
N PRO A 424 -1.92 16.71 1.37
CA PRO A 424 -0.55 17.10 1.70
C PRO A 424 -0.01 18.22 0.81
N GLY A 425 -0.43 18.27 -0.46
CA GLY A 425 -0.05 19.35 -1.37
C GLY A 425 -0.44 20.74 -0.89
N MET A 426 -1.57 20.88 -0.19
CA MET A 426 -2.06 22.15 0.37
C MET A 426 -1.39 22.52 1.71
N HIS A 427 -0.87 21.51 2.42
CA HIS A 427 -0.37 21.65 3.79
C HIS A 427 1.16 21.69 3.90
N LEU A 428 1.87 21.55 2.77
CA LEU A 428 3.33 21.76 2.68
C LEU A 428 3.72 23.24 2.44
N PHE A 429 2.78 24.17 2.62
CA PHE A 429 2.99 25.61 2.51
C PHE A 429 2.31 26.35 3.67
N GLU A 430 2.84 27.54 4.00
CA GLU A 430 2.17 28.44 4.94
C GLU A 430 1.02 29.17 4.24
N LEU A 431 -0.22 28.76 4.54
CA LEU A 431 -1.43 29.45 4.11
C LEU A 431 -2.13 30.08 5.32
N PRO A 432 -2.75 31.26 5.20
CA PRO A 432 -3.42 31.93 6.33
C PRO A 432 -4.46 31.08 7.07
N GLN A 433 -5.11 30.16 6.36
CA GLN A 433 -6.14 29.26 6.86
C GLN A 433 -5.58 27.93 7.42
N ASN A 434 -4.28 27.64 7.23
CA ASN A 434 -3.69 26.40 7.70
C ASN A 434 -3.57 26.42 9.22
N GLN A 435 -4.14 25.39 9.85
CA GLN A 435 -4.05 25.19 11.30
C GLN A 435 -2.72 24.55 11.74
N ILE A 436 -1.92 24.08 10.78
CA ILE A 436 -0.61 23.49 11.02
C ILE A 436 0.48 24.45 10.55
N THR A 437 1.53 24.61 11.36
CA THR A 437 2.71 25.38 10.97
C THR A 437 3.54 24.58 9.97
N LEU A 438 4.35 25.26 9.14
CA LEU A 438 5.24 24.57 8.19
C LEU A 438 6.27 23.69 8.89
N LYS A 439 6.68 24.05 10.11
CA LYS A 439 7.54 23.22 10.95
C LYS A 439 6.85 21.92 11.37
N GLU A 440 5.58 21.97 11.75
CA GLU A 440 4.81 20.78 12.08
C GLU A 440 4.58 19.91 10.84
N ALA A 441 4.24 20.51 9.70
CA ALA A 441 4.11 19.80 8.43
C ALA A 441 5.41 19.08 8.03
N TYR A 442 6.57 19.77 8.14
CA TYR A 442 7.88 19.17 7.91
C TYR A 442 8.15 17.99 8.86
N ASN A 443 7.86 18.16 10.16
CA ASN A 443 8.05 17.07 11.13
C ASN A 443 7.15 15.86 10.84
N LEU A 444 5.89 16.09 10.44
CA LEU A 444 4.97 15.02 10.05
C LEU A 444 5.47 14.31 8.79
N PHE A 445 5.91 15.06 7.79
CA PHE A 445 6.46 14.50 6.56
C PHE A 445 7.69 13.62 6.86
N GLU A 446 8.67 14.15 7.59
CA GLU A 446 9.90 13.42 7.93
C GLU A 446 9.65 12.18 8.81
N LYS A 447 8.73 12.29 9.77
CA LYS A 447 8.36 11.16 10.64
C LYS A 447 7.79 9.98 9.84
N HIS A 448 7.09 10.27 8.75
CA HIS A 448 6.40 9.28 7.91
C HIS A 448 7.10 9.03 6.58
N ASN A 449 8.41 9.29 6.47
CA ASN A 449 9.20 8.89 5.30
C ASN A 449 9.18 7.36 5.10
N ALA A 450 9.32 6.91 3.84
CA ALA A 450 9.37 5.49 3.48
C ALA A 450 10.53 4.80 4.17
N LEU A 451 10.36 3.61 4.77
CA LEU A 451 11.39 2.94 5.59
C LEU A 451 12.77 2.85 4.92
N PHE A 452 12.78 2.52 3.64
CA PHE A 452 13.99 2.32 2.86
C PHE A 452 13.92 3.14 1.57
N ILE A 453 15.04 3.72 1.18
CA ILE A 453 15.19 4.52 -0.03
C ILE A 453 16.52 4.16 -0.71
N ASP A 454 16.59 4.29 -2.04
CA ASP A 454 17.85 4.12 -2.76
C ASP A 454 18.74 5.37 -2.75
N ASP A 455 20.02 5.21 -3.03
CA ASP A 455 20.96 6.31 -3.26
C ASP A 455 21.15 6.58 -4.76
N GLU A 456 22.03 7.54 -5.09
CA GLU A 456 22.35 7.86 -6.48
C GLU A 456 23.01 6.71 -7.28
N ASN A 457 23.48 5.66 -6.58
CA ASN A 457 24.06 4.44 -7.15
C ASN A 457 23.04 3.30 -7.19
N GLY A 458 21.84 3.49 -6.63
CA GLY A 458 20.77 2.50 -6.55
C GLY A 458 20.84 1.59 -5.33
N ASP A 459 21.78 1.83 -4.40
CA ASP A 459 21.95 1.07 -3.16
C ASP A 459 20.85 1.43 -2.16
N ILE A 460 20.25 0.44 -1.52
CA ILE A 460 19.18 0.66 -0.55
C ILE A 460 19.75 0.95 0.83
N TYR A 461 19.24 2.01 1.45
CA TYR A 461 19.59 2.41 2.81
C TYR A 461 18.33 2.77 3.62
N PRO A 462 18.40 2.73 4.95
CA PRO A 462 17.29 3.14 5.80
C PRO A 462 17.12 4.66 5.70
N SER A 463 15.91 5.13 5.44
CA SER A 463 15.62 6.57 5.36
C SER A 463 15.56 7.27 6.73
N ALA A 464 15.59 6.47 7.80
CA ALA A 464 15.10 6.89 9.09
C ALA A 464 15.94 8.00 9.76
N SER A 465 15.18 8.84 10.46
CA SER A 465 15.53 10.00 11.28
C SER A 465 16.96 10.06 11.84
N LYS A 466 17.53 11.28 11.82
CA LYS A 466 18.79 11.70 12.50
C LYS A 466 18.87 11.34 14.00
N GLN A 467 17.80 10.80 14.58
CA GLN A 467 17.66 10.44 15.99
C GLN A 467 18.18 9.02 16.32
N HIS A 468 18.43 8.17 15.33
CA HIS A 468 18.93 6.80 15.54
C HIS A 468 20.37 6.63 15.05
N THR A 469 21.10 5.68 15.65
CA THR A 469 22.47 5.37 15.24
C THR A 469 22.48 4.55 13.95
N ALA A 470 23.50 4.71 13.11
CA ALA A 470 23.66 3.94 11.88
C ALA A 470 23.58 2.42 12.12
N GLU A 471 24.17 1.94 13.22
CA GLU A 471 24.14 0.52 13.60
C GLU A 471 22.71 -0.03 13.80
N LEU A 472 21.83 0.70 14.48
CA LEU A 472 20.45 0.25 14.70
C LEU A 472 19.64 0.22 13.41
N LEU A 473 19.89 1.22 12.56
CA LEU A 473 19.25 1.34 11.26
C LEU A 473 19.68 0.19 10.33
N ASP A 474 20.98 -0.09 10.27
CA ASP A 474 21.57 -1.16 9.47
C ASP A 474 21.12 -2.54 9.97
N ASN A 475 21.07 -2.77 11.28
CA ASN A 475 20.58 -4.03 11.85
C ASN A 475 19.13 -4.31 11.43
N THR A 476 18.26 -3.31 11.54
CA THR A 476 16.85 -3.45 11.14
C THR A 476 16.73 -3.67 9.63
N LEU A 477 17.51 -2.96 8.81
CA LEU A 477 17.54 -3.17 7.35
C LEU A 477 17.97 -4.59 7.00
N ASN A 478 19.08 -5.06 7.56
CA ASN A 478 19.63 -6.37 7.28
C ASN A 478 18.67 -7.48 7.68
N GLU A 479 18.07 -7.37 8.87
CA GLU A 479 17.09 -8.36 9.33
C GLU A 479 15.81 -8.33 8.50
N PHE A 480 15.33 -7.15 8.12
CA PHE A 480 14.18 -7.01 7.24
C PHE A 480 14.41 -7.71 5.89
N PHE A 481 15.55 -7.46 5.24
CA PHE A 481 15.84 -8.07 3.95
C PHE A 481 16.20 -9.56 4.05
N THR A 482 16.69 -10.03 5.20
CA THR A 482 16.79 -11.47 5.49
C THR A 482 15.41 -12.13 5.40
N TRP A 483 14.40 -11.59 6.09
CA TRP A 483 13.02 -12.10 5.98
C TRP A 483 12.46 -11.97 4.55
N ASN A 484 12.68 -10.82 3.91
CA ASN A 484 12.21 -10.55 2.55
C ASN A 484 12.77 -11.56 1.53
N SER A 485 14.07 -11.92 1.66
CA SER A 485 14.72 -12.92 0.80
C SER A 485 14.05 -14.29 0.93
N VAL A 486 13.71 -14.70 2.17
CA VAL A 486 13.02 -15.97 2.42
C VAL A 486 11.62 -15.95 1.80
N TYR A 487 10.85 -14.87 1.98
CA TYR A 487 9.51 -14.75 1.37
C TYR A 487 9.56 -14.81 -0.16
N THR A 488 10.54 -14.14 -0.77
CA THR A 488 10.75 -14.14 -2.23
C THR A 488 11.06 -15.56 -2.73
N MET A 489 12.00 -16.25 -2.08
CA MET A 489 12.37 -17.62 -2.45
C MET A 489 11.22 -18.62 -2.21
N VAL A 490 10.43 -18.46 -1.14
CA VAL A 490 9.23 -19.28 -0.91
C VAL A 490 8.22 -19.10 -2.05
N ARG A 491 7.97 -17.87 -2.48
CA ARG A 491 7.08 -17.62 -3.64
C ARG A 491 7.61 -18.27 -4.90
N GLU A 492 8.90 -18.15 -5.17
CA GLU A 492 9.51 -18.85 -6.29
C GLU A 492 9.34 -20.36 -6.18
N TRP A 493 9.65 -20.96 -5.03
CA TRP A 493 9.51 -22.40 -4.79
C TRP A 493 8.12 -22.90 -5.18
N ILE A 494 7.08 -22.13 -4.86
CA ILE A 494 5.71 -22.54 -5.12
C ILE A 494 5.38 -22.51 -6.61
N ILE A 495 5.61 -21.38 -7.29
CA ILE A 495 5.05 -21.15 -8.64
C ILE A 495 6.07 -21.06 -9.78
N THR A 496 7.32 -20.68 -9.50
CA THR A 496 8.32 -20.42 -10.56
C THR A 496 9.02 -21.71 -10.95
N GLU A 497 8.86 -22.12 -12.20
CA GLU A 497 9.59 -23.25 -12.80
C GLU A 497 11.09 -22.96 -12.92
N GLY A 498 11.91 -24.02 -12.98
CA GLY A 498 13.37 -23.90 -13.07
C GLY A 498 14.08 -23.74 -11.71
N PRO A 499 15.38 -23.43 -11.71
CA PRO A 499 16.15 -23.15 -10.49
C PRO A 499 15.68 -21.88 -9.77
N PHE A 500 16.04 -21.73 -8.49
CA PHE A 500 15.87 -20.48 -7.77
C PHE A 500 16.67 -19.34 -8.42
N THR A 501 16.11 -18.15 -8.44
CA THR A 501 16.83 -16.94 -8.85
C THR A 501 17.41 -16.24 -7.62
N PHE A 502 18.62 -15.72 -7.75
CA PHE A 502 19.36 -15.04 -6.68
C PHE A 502 19.62 -13.58 -7.03
N ASP A 503 18.66 -12.94 -7.72
CA ASP A 503 18.81 -11.55 -8.15
C ASP A 503 18.51 -10.59 -6.99
N TYR A 504 19.51 -10.42 -6.12
CA TYR A 504 19.48 -9.50 -4.98
C TYR A 504 20.45 -8.31 -5.16
N GLN A 505 21.04 -8.14 -6.35
CA GLN A 505 21.94 -7.01 -6.62
C GLN A 505 21.24 -5.65 -6.59
N TRP A 506 19.91 -5.64 -6.75
CA TRP A 506 19.10 -4.46 -6.57
C TRP A 506 19.17 -3.91 -5.14
N LEU A 507 19.57 -4.71 -4.14
CA LEU A 507 19.68 -4.28 -2.74
C LEU A 507 20.95 -3.45 -2.50
N SER A 508 22.09 -3.90 -3.04
CA SER A 508 23.37 -3.20 -2.90
C SER A 508 24.38 -3.63 -3.97
N SER A 509 25.04 -2.64 -4.56
CA SER A 509 26.17 -2.75 -5.48
C SER A 509 27.49 -3.12 -4.79
N LYS A 510 27.55 -3.07 -3.45
CA LYS A 510 28.77 -3.34 -2.67
C LYS A 510 29.17 -4.81 -2.65
N TYR A 511 28.23 -5.70 -2.94
CA TYR A 511 28.43 -7.15 -2.89
C TYR A 511 28.33 -7.76 -4.28
N THR A 512 29.15 -8.77 -4.51
CA THR A 512 29.13 -9.56 -5.74
C THR A 512 27.87 -10.41 -5.83
N LYS A 513 27.51 -10.85 -7.05
CA LYS A 513 26.41 -11.81 -7.27
C LYS A 513 26.55 -13.06 -6.41
N GLU A 514 27.77 -13.55 -6.25
CA GLU A 514 28.05 -14.77 -5.48
C GLU A 514 27.87 -14.56 -3.98
N GLU A 515 28.29 -13.42 -3.43
CA GLU A 515 28.05 -13.09 -2.01
C GLU A 515 26.56 -12.96 -1.71
N MET A 516 25.81 -12.27 -2.58
CA MET A 516 24.36 -12.12 -2.46
C MET A 516 23.63 -13.46 -2.56
N LYS A 517 24.06 -14.33 -3.48
CA LYS A 517 23.56 -15.70 -3.60
C LYS A 517 23.81 -16.49 -2.31
N ASN A 518 25.04 -16.49 -1.80
CA ASN A 518 25.40 -17.24 -0.60
C ASN A 518 24.63 -16.75 0.64
N TRP A 519 24.41 -15.45 0.76
CA TRP A 519 23.56 -14.86 1.80
C TRP A 519 22.10 -15.34 1.70
N ALA A 520 21.48 -15.24 0.52
CA ALA A 520 20.11 -15.70 0.31
C ALA A 520 19.95 -17.21 0.55
N CYS A 521 20.90 -18.02 0.08
CA CYS A 521 20.92 -19.47 0.34
C CYS A 521 20.98 -19.78 1.84
N SER A 522 21.86 -19.09 2.57
CA SER A 522 22.02 -19.28 4.02
C SER A 522 20.74 -18.93 4.78
N ASN A 523 20.03 -17.88 4.38
CA ASN A 523 18.76 -17.47 4.99
C ASN A 523 17.64 -18.50 4.75
N PHE A 524 17.54 -19.01 3.53
CA PHE A 524 16.58 -20.05 3.18
C PHE A 524 16.88 -21.35 3.92
N GLU A 525 18.14 -21.78 3.94
CA GLU A 525 18.59 -22.98 4.65
C GLU A 525 18.35 -22.86 6.16
N THR A 526 18.56 -21.68 6.76
CA THR A 526 18.22 -21.43 8.16
C THR A 526 16.71 -21.61 8.43
N SER A 527 15.86 -21.25 7.46
CA SER A 527 14.40 -21.31 7.59
C SER A 527 13.81 -22.71 7.37
N PHE A 528 14.41 -23.50 6.47
CA PHE A 528 13.87 -24.78 6.01
C PHE A 528 14.78 -25.99 6.26
N GLY A 529 16.02 -25.78 6.70
CA GLY A 529 17.00 -26.83 6.97
C GLY A 529 17.59 -27.50 5.73
N VAL A 530 17.35 -26.96 4.53
CA VAL A 530 17.83 -27.52 3.27
C VAL A 530 18.33 -26.41 2.35
N HIS A 531 19.51 -26.60 1.77
CA HIS A 531 20.11 -25.68 0.82
C HIS A 531 19.28 -25.60 -0.49
N PRO A 532 18.97 -24.40 -1.03
CA PRO A 532 18.11 -24.25 -2.20
C PRO A 532 18.59 -25.01 -3.45
N GLU A 533 19.89 -25.12 -3.65
CA GLU A 533 20.46 -25.86 -4.80
C GLU A 533 20.37 -27.38 -4.66
N SER A 534 19.98 -27.90 -3.49
CA SER A 534 19.69 -29.33 -3.30
C SER A 534 18.31 -29.73 -3.80
N PHE A 535 17.48 -28.77 -4.24
CA PHE A 535 16.14 -29.04 -4.74
C PHE A 535 16.19 -29.70 -6.13
N LYS A 536 15.44 -30.80 -6.29
CA LYS A 536 15.21 -31.40 -7.59
C LYS A 536 14.27 -30.51 -8.41
N ILE A 537 14.74 -30.04 -9.56
CA ILE A 537 13.91 -29.29 -10.52
C ILE A 537 13.02 -30.27 -11.30
N LEU A 538 11.72 -30.03 -11.34
CA LEU A 538 10.69 -30.87 -11.96
C LEU A 538 10.33 -30.44 -13.38
#